data_AF-A0A6C0JKK9-F1
#
_entry.id   AF-A0A6C0JKK9-F1
#
_cell.length_a   1.000
_cell.length_b   1.000
_cell.length_c   1.000
_cell.angle_alpha   90.00
_cell.angle_beta   90.00
_cell.angle_gamma   90.00
#
_symmetry.space_group_name_H-M   'P 1'
#
loop_
_entity.id
_entity.type
_entity.pdbx_description
1 polymer ?
#
loop_
_entity_poly.entity_id
_entity_poly.type
_entity_poly.pdbx_seq_one_letter_code
_entity_poly.pdbx_strand_id
1 'polypeptide(L)'
;MLTMPYKVIQFFTFCFTFLLQIFISRIYNLTMSATKLFIRQNKVNIAIFMFLFLFSLIHYLKPGLIYTKEGGFREFGVGYRNKTVIPAWLISIILAILCYFLVIYYLAYF
;
A
#
# COMPACT_ATOMS: atom_id res chain seq x y z
N MET A 1 -22.16 -53.32 -19.18
CA MET A 1 -23.08 -52.17 -19.12
C MET A 1 -22.36 -51.04 -18.38
N LEU A 2 -21.77 -50.14 -19.16
CA LEU A 2 -21.40 -48.74 -18.86
C LEU A 2 -20.43 -48.43 -17.69
N THR A 3 -19.18 -48.88 -17.78
CA THR A 3 -18.06 -48.15 -17.15
C THR A 3 -17.61 -47.05 -18.12
N MET A 4 -18.06 -45.82 -17.91
CA MET A 4 -17.45 -44.67 -18.57
C MET A 4 -15.93 -44.67 -18.27
N PRO A 5 -15.05 -44.47 -19.27
CA PRO A 5 -13.62 -44.52 -19.04
C PRO A 5 -13.22 -43.29 -18.20
N TYR A 6 -12.72 -43.50 -16.99
CA TYR A 6 -12.20 -42.49 -16.05
C TYR A 6 -11.33 -41.39 -16.71
N LYS A 7 -10.68 -41.69 -17.83
CA LYS A 7 -9.95 -40.73 -18.67
C LYS A 7 -10.81 -39.60 -19.23
N VAL A 8 -12.07 -39.86 -19.60
CA VAL A 8 -13.02 -38.85 -20.09
C VAL A 8 -13.41 -37.90 -18.96
N ILE A 9 -13.66 -38.43 -17.76
CA ILE A 9 -13.99 -37.61 -16.58
C ILE A 9 -12.80 -36.73 -16.19
N GLN A 10 -11.57 -37.27 -16.18
CA GLN A 10 -10.37 -36.46 -15.93
C GLN A 10 -10.17 -35.34 -16.96
N PHE A 11 -10.46 -35.61 -18.24
CA PHE A 11 -10.39 -34.60 -19.29
C PHE A 11 -11.41 -33.46 -19.07
N PHE A 12 -12.64 -33.79 -18.68
CA PHE A 12 -13.66 -32.80 -18.34
C PHE A 12 -13.28 -31.98 -17.12
N THR A 13 -12.74 -32.60 -16.06
CA THR A 13 -12.28 -31.88 -14.86
C THR A 13 -11.10 -30.95 -15.16
N PHE A 14 -10.15 -31.39 -15.99
CA PHE A 14 -9.00 -30.56 -16.40
C PHE A 14 -9.42 -29.38 -17.28
N CYS A 15 -10.34 -29.60 -18.22
CA CYS A 15 -10.89 -28.54 -19.05
C CYS A 15 -11.65 -27.51 -18.20
N PHE A 16 -12.44 -27.99 -17.23
CA PHE A 16 -13.16 -27.13 -16.31
C PHE A 16 -12.21 -26.28 -15.45
N THR A 17 -11.17 -26.87 -14.84
CA THR A 17 -10.20 -26.10 -14.03
C THR A 17 -9.40 -25.10 -14.87
N PHE A 18 -9.03 -25.46 -16.10
CA PHE A 18 -8.32 -24.56 -17.01
C PHE A 18 -9.20 -23.37 -17.45
N LEU A 19 -10.48 -23.62 -17.77
CA LEU A 19 -11.45 -22.57 -18.08
C LEU A 19 -11.72 -21.68 -16.87
N LEU A 20 -11.81 -22.26 -15.68
CA LEU A 20 -11.99 -21.52 -14.43
C LEU A 20 -10.77 -20.63 -14.15
N GLN A 21 -9.57 -21.11 -14.42
CA GLN A 21 -8.33 -20.34 -14.27
C GLN A 21 -8.23 -19.19 -15.28
N ILE A 22 -8.63 -19.39 -16.54
CA ILE A 22 -8.71 -18.31 -17.54
C ILE A 22 -9.74 -17.27 -17.11
N PHE A 23 -10.90 -17.72 -16.64
CA PHE A 23 -11.99 -16.82 -16.20
C PHE A 23 -11.56 -15.98 -15.00
N ILE A 24 -10.98 -16.61 -13.98
CA ILE A 24 -10.40 -15.94 -12.81
C ILE A 24 -9.33 -14.92 -13.24
N SER A 25 -8.41 -15.31 -14.13
CA SER A 25 -7.35 -14.42 -14.62
C SER A 25 -7.91 -13.23 -15.41
N ARG A 26 -8.98 -13.43 -16.18
CA ARG A 26 -9.68 -12.35 -16.89
C ARG A 26 -10.37 -11.39 -15.92
N ILE A 27 -11.02 -11.91 -14.88
CA ILE A 27 -11.64 -11.10 -13.81
C ILE A 27 -10.58 -10.26 -13.11
N TYR A 28 -9.44 -10.85 -12.72
CA TYR A 28 -8.34 -10.11 -12.09
C TYR A 28 -7.75 -9.02 -12.99
N ASN A 29 -7.57 -9.28 -14.28
CA ASN A 29 -7.09 -8.25 -15.21
C ASN A 29 -8.10 -7.11 -15.40
N LEU A 30 -9.40 -7.43 -15.41
CA LEU A 30 -10.47 -6.45 -15.54
C LEU A 30 -10.55 -5.55 -14.31
N THR A 31 -10.46 -6.12 -13.10
CA THR A 31 -10.45 -5.35 -11.84
C THR A 31 -9.21 -4.48 -11.73
N MET A 32 -8.04 -5.00 -12.14
CA MET A 32 -6.78 -4.24 -12.13
C MET A 32 -6.79 -3.04 -13.10
N SER A 33 -7.49 -3.14 -14.24
CA SER A 33 -7.63 -2.03 -15.19
C SER A 33 -8.48 -0.88 -14.62
N ALA A 34 -9.61 -1.21 -13.97
CA ALA A 34 -10.51 -0.22 -13.39
C ALA A 34 -9.90 0.51 -12.19
N THR A 35 -9.16 -0.21 -11.32
CA THR A 35 -8.48 0.40 -10.17
C THR A 35 -7.37 1.35 -10.59
N LYS A 36 -6.59 1.03 -11.62
CA LYS A 36 -5.57 1.94 -12.17
C LYS A 36 -6.16 3.25 -12.68
N LEU A 37 -7.29 3.18 -13.38
CA LEU A 37 -7.98 4.37 -13.88
C LEU A 37 -8.44 5.28 -12.72
N PHE A 38 -8.99 4.67 -11.66
CA PHE A 38 -9.42 5.38 -10.46
C PHE A 38 -8.24 6.05 -9.72
N ILE A 39 -7.13 5.32 -9.53
CA ILE A 39 -5.95 5.86 -8.85
C ILE A 39 -5.33 7.01 -9.65
N ARG A 40 -5.32 6.89 -10.99
CA ARG A 40 -4.82 7.95 -11.89
C ARG A 40 -5.67 9.22 -11.86
N GLN A 41 -6.98 9.09 -11.67
CA GLN A 41 -7.87 10.24 -11.53
C GLN A 41 -7.71 10.91 -10.15
N ASN A 42 -7.46 10.14 -9.09
CA ASN A 42 -7.46 10.63 -7.69
C ASN A 42 -6.10 10.54 -7.00
N LYS A 43 -5.00 10.77 -7.74
CA LYS A 43 -3.61 10.60 -7.25
C LYS A 43 -3.33 11.35 -5.95
N VAL A 44 -3.78 12.60 -5.86
CA VAL A 44 -3.53 13.47 -4.69
C VAL A 44 -4.30 12.98 -3.47
N ASN A 45 -5.58 12.61 -3.63
CA ASN A 45 -6.41 12.12 -2.53
C ASN A 45 -5.85 10.82 -1.94
N ILE A 46 -5.36 9.93 -2.81
CA ILE A 46 -4.74 8.67 -2.39
C ILE A 46 -3.42 8.91 -1.66
N ALA A 47 -2.60 9.85 -2.14
CA ALA A 47 -1.38 10.26 -1.45
C ALA A 47 -1.67 10.86 -0.06
N ILE A 48 -2.71 11.69 0.07
CA ILE A 48 -3.14 12.25 1.36
C ILE A 48 -3.58 11.14 2.32
N PHE A 49 -4.38 10.19 1.85
CA PHE A 49 -4.84 9.07 2.68
C PHE A 49 -3.68 8.21 3.18
N MET A 50 -2.73 7.91 2.30
CA MET A 50 -1.51 7.16 2.62
C MET A 50 -0.62 7.92 3.61
N PHE A 51 -0.46 9.23 3.42
CA PHE A 51 0.24 10.11 4.35
C PHE A 51 -0.40 10.09 5.74
N LEU A 52 -1.73 10.27 5.84
CA LEU A 52 -2.44 10.26 7.12
C LEU A 52 -2.27 8.94 7.86
N PHE A 53 -2.35 7.81 7.13
CA PHE A 53 -2.14 6.50 7.72
C PHE A 53 -0.72 6.34 8.29
N LEU A 54 0.32 6.64 7.50
CA LEU A 54 1.72 6.52 7.93
C LEU A 54 2.06 7.51 9.06
N PHE A 55 1.57 8.74 8.96
CA PHE A 55 1.79 9.76 9.98
C PHE A 55 1.13 9.38 11.31
N SER A 56 -0.07 8.79 11.26
CA SER A 56 -0.76 8.24 12.44
C SER A 56 0.02 7.07 13.05
N LEU A 57 0.57 6.19 12.22
CA LEU A 57 1.42 5.08 12.68
C LEU A 57 2.67 5.58 13.39
N ILE A 58 3.32 6.63 12.87
CA ILE A 58 4.47 7.27 13.53
C ILE A 58 4.07 7.88 14.88
N HIS A 59 2.88 8.49 14.99
CA HIS A 59 2.37 9.03 16.25
C HIS A 59 2.04 7.94 17.26
N TYR A 60 1.56 6.78 16.79
CA TYR A 60 1.28 5.63 17.64
C TYR A 60 2.57 5.00 18.18
N LEU A 61 3.59 4.84 17.33
CA LEU A 61 4.86 4.23 17.71
C LEU A 61 5.75 5.13 18.57
N LYS A 62 5.47 6.45 18.60
CA LYS A 62 6.22 7.47 19.36
C LYS A 62 7.74 7.23 19.31
N PRO A 63 8.37 7.27 18.12
CA PRO A 63 9.79 6.95 18.01
C PRO A 63 10.61 7.91 18.89
N GLY A 64 11.58 7.36 19.63
CA GLY A 64 12.43 8.12 20.55
C GLY A 64 13.29 9.21 19.88
N LEU A 65 13.29 9.29 18.55
CA LEU A 65 13.87 10.39 17.78
C LEU A 65 13.05 11.68 17.94
N ILE A 66 11.71 11.60 17.92
CA ILE A 66 10.80 12.77 17.90
C ILE A 66 10.15 12.97 19.28
N TYR A 67 9.90 11.87 19.99
CA TYR A 67 9.23 11.87 21.28
C TYR A 67 10.22 11.71 22.43
N THR A 68 9.94 12.36 23.54
CA THR A 68 10.64 12.10 24.80
C THR A 68 10.20 10.76 25.39
N LYS A 69 10.97 10.20 26.33
CA LYS A 69 10.59 8.97 27.05
C LYS A 69 9.27 9.11 27.82
N GLU A 70 8.89 10.35 28.13
CA GLU A 70 7.65 10.73 28.80
C GLU A 70 6.48 10.91 27.82
N GLY A 71 6.73 10.74 26.50
CA GLY A 71 5.69 10.80 25.47
C GLY A 71 5.32 12.20 24.98
N GLY A 72 6.04 13.23 25.43
CA GLY A 72 5.92 14.60 24.93
C GLY A 72 6.73 14.82 23.64
N PHE A 73 6.41 15.87 22.89
CA PHE A 73 7.22 16.27 21.75
C PHE A 73 8.56 16.83 22.24
N ARG A 74 9.65 16.40 21.60
CA ARG A 74 10.97 16.96 21.88
C ARG A 74 11.06 18.35 21.25
N GLU A 75 11.40 19.35 22.05
CA GLU A 75 11.54 20.72 21.57
C GLU A 75 12.74 20.84 20.62
N PHE A 76 12.56 21.62 19.55
CA PHE A 76 13.62 21.98 18.63
C PHE A 76 14.56 23.00 19.28
N GLY A 77 15.88 22.82 19.13
CA GLY A 77 16.87 23.76 19.64
C GLY A 77 18.28 23.20 19.66
N VAL A 78 19.29 24.08 19.54
CA VAL A 78 20.71 23.72 19.57
C VAL A 78 21.25 24.02 20.97
N GLY A 79 21.99 23.08 21.59
CA GLY A 79 22.78 23.37 22.81
C GLY A 79 22.22 22.94 24.17
N TYR A 80 21.11 22.20 24.27
CA TYR A 80 20.62 21.64 25.55
C TYR A 80 20.47 20.12 25.51
N ARG A 81 20.76 19.44 26.64
CA ARG A 81 20.48 17.99 26.80
C ARG A 81 18.99 17.75 26.54
N ASN A 82 18.69 16.88 25.58
CA ASN A 82 17.34 16.49 25.14
C ASN A 82 16.59 17.36 24.12
N LYS A 83 17.28 18.05 23.21
CA LYS A 83 16.62 18.71 22.05
C LYS A 83 16.72 17.87 20.77
N THR A 84 15.72 17.97 19.89
CA THR A 84 15.76 17.38 18.54
C THR A 84 16.40 18.35 17.55
N VAL A 85 17.27 17.85 16.69
CA VAL A 85 17.82 18.60 15.55
C VAL A 85 16.81 18.71 14.41
N ILE A 86 15.78 17.86 14.40
CA ILE A 86 14.80 17.77 13.32
C ILE A 86 13.41 18.07 13.88
N PRO A 87 12.73 19.13 13.44
CA PRO A 87 11.39 19.44 13.91
C PRO A 87 10.35 18.50 13.26
N ALA A 88 9.28 18.18 14.00
CA ALA A 88 8.24 17.24 13.55
C ALA A 88 7.53 17.67 12.26
N TRP A 89 7.36 18.98 12.05
CA TRP A 89 6.75 19.53 10.83
C TRP A 89 7.62 19.33 9.58
N LEU A 90 8.95 19.27 9.72
CA LEU A 90 9.82 18.99 8.58
C LEU A 90 9.71 17.52 8.15
N ILE A 91 9.58 16.62 9.13
CA ILE A 91 9.36 15.19 8.91
C ILE A 91 8.03 14.95 8.20
N SER A 92 6.97 15.67 8.58
CA SER A 92 5.65 15.53 7.93
C SER A 92 5.67 15.99 6.47
N ILE A 93 6.36 17.09 6.14
CA ILE A 93 6.49 17.58 4.76
C ILE A 93 7.25 16.55 3.90
N ILE A 94 8.39 16.05 4.38
CA ILE A 94 9.19 15.05 3.67
C ILE A 94 8.37 13.78 3.44
N LEU A 95 7.65 13.32 4.47
CA LEU A 95 6.81 12.12 4.38
C LEU A 95 5.67 12.29 3.38
N ALA A 96 5.02 13.46 3.34
CA ALA A 96 3.96 13.75 2.38
C ALA A 96 4.46 13.74 0.93
N ILE A 97 5.64 14.33 0.68
CA ILE A 97 6.30 14.30 -0.64
C ILE A 97 6.59 12.85 -1.04
N LEU A 98 7.19 12.05 -0.14
CA LEU A 98 7.47 10.63 -0.40
C LEU A 98 6.21 9.83 -0.73
N CYS A 99 5.09 10.06 -0.02
CA CYS A 99 3.81 9.39 -0.31
C CYS A 99 3.32 9.70 -1.73
N TYR A 100 3.41 10.97 -2.16
CA TYR A 100 3.03 11.36 -3.51
C TYR A 100 3.92 10.70 -4.59
N PHE A 101 5.24 10.67 -4.36
CA PHE A 101 6.18 9.98 -5.24
C PHE A 101 5.91 8.48 -5.32
N LEU A 102 5.59 7.82 -4.21
CA LEU A 102 5.23 6.40 -4.18
C LEU A 102 3.99 6.11 -5.01
N VAL A 103 2.95 6.95 -4.93
CA VAL A 103 1.72 6.78 -5.73
C VAL A 103 2.02 6.92 -7.22
N ILE A 104 2.85 7.90 -7.62
CA ILE A 104 3.23 8.07 -9.03
C ILE A 104 4.13 6.92 -9.51
N TYR A 105 5.09 6.50 -8.70
CA TYR A 105 5.97 5.38 -9.01
C TYR A 105 5.17 4.09 -9.21
N TYR A 106 4.20 3.83 -8.33
CA TYR A 106 3.27 2.71 -8.47
C TYR A 106 2.53 2.76 -9.80
N LEU A 107 2.02 3.93 -10.20
CA LEU A 107 1.31 4.10 -11.48
C LEU A 107 2.19 3.99 -12.72
N ALA A 108 3.46 4.34 -12.60
CA ALA A 108 4.40 4.35 -13.71
C ALA A 108 4.92 2.94 -14.02
N TYR A 109 5.10 2.11 -12.99
CA TYR A 109 5.70 0.78 -13.15
C TYR A 109 4.67 -0.36 -13.18
N PHE A 110 3.53 -0.21 -12.51
CA PHE A 110 2.49 -1.24 -12.44
C PHE A 110 1.22 -0.82 -13.19
#